data_AF-A0A166G7Q9-F1
#
_entry.id   AF-A0A166G7Q9-F1
#
_cell.length_a   1.000
_cell.length_b   1.000
_cell.length_c   1.000
_cell.angle_alpha   90.00
_cell.angle_beta   90.00
_cell.angle_gamma   90.00
#
_symmetry.space_group_name_H-M   'P 1'
#
loop_
_entity.id
_entity.type
_entity.pdbx_description
1 polymer ?
#
loop_
_entity_poly.entity_id
_entity_poly.type
_entity_poly.pdbx_seq_one_letter_code
_entity_poly.pdbx_strand_id
1 'polypeptide(L)'
;MDPPESSSALRDSWSRRLLALGDDATAIEASYRDAQAVVRLHASRLNDLNPIASLPVDVLEDIVLAARDGSEFLDVYLGPPGGTLRHRSEWVVVSQICRRWRQVALASTRLWTVIDTSVYTIPFCQQMLLRLGSRQFTLSASAKEDMELLSCYDLRERVSPTSLESSTALFNFALSNSKTHALGFSKQRTAEPSHVTPRTFVPNRHGAVYPAKTENDVVERGHPHG
;
A
#
# COMPACT_ATOMS: atom_id res chain seq x y z
N MET A 1 -13.93 -26.57 34.80
CA MET A 1 -13.65 -25.50 33.82
C MET A 1 -13.36 -24.26 34.62
N ASP A 2 -12.13 -23.77 34.56
CA ASP A 2 -11.79 -22.52 35.24
C ASP A 2 -12.55 -21.37 34.56
N PRO A 3 -13.05 -20.40 35.34
CA PRO A 3 -13.74 -19.25 34.78
C PRO A 3 -12.77 -18.50 33.85
N PRO A 4 -13.25 -17.99 32.70
CA PRO A 4 -12.40 -17.24 31.80
C PRO A 4 -11.81 -16.06 32.55
N GLU A 5 -10.47 -15.97 32.58
CA GLU A 5 -9.80 -14.80 33.13
C GLU A 5 -10.36 -13.54 32.47
N SER A 6 -10.81 -12.58 33.28
CA SER A 6 -11.31 -11.31 32.79
C SER A 6 -10.26 -10.65 31.88
N SER A 7 -10.70 -10.00 30.80
CA SER A 7 -9.83 -9.20 29.94
C SER A 7 -9.00 -8.16 30.73
N SER A 8 -9.50 -7.68 31.87
CA SER A 8 -8.77 -6.80 32.77
C SER A 8 -7.58 -7.51 33.44
N ALA A 9 -7.76 -8.75 33.89
CA ALA A 9 -6.72 -9.54 34.54
C ALA A 9 -5.56 -9.85 33.58
N LEU A 10 -5.87 -10.20 32.33
CA LEU A 10 -4.87 -10.42 31.28
C LEU A 10 -4.06 -9.15 31.00
N ARG A 11 -4.73 -8.00 30.87
CA ARG A 11 -4.07 -6.71 30.68
C ARG A 11 -3.12 -6.40 31.84
N ASP A 12 -3.60 -6.53 33.08
CA ASP A 12 -2.81 -6.19 34.26
C ASP A 12 -1.63 -7.18 34.46
N SER A 13 -1.80 -8.45 34.08
CA SER A 13 -0.73 -9.45 34.01
C SER A 13 0.34 -9.06 32.98
N TRP A 14 -0.08 -8.63 31.79
CA TRP A 14 0.83 -8.24 30.71
C TRP A 14 1.56 -6.93 31.03
N SER A 15 0.88 -5.95 31.64
CA SER A 15 1.51 -4.72 32.12
C SER A 15 2.58 -5.00 33.18
N ARG A 16 2.33 -5.91 34.13
CA ARG A 16 3.34 -6.34 35.10
C ARG A 16 4.53 -7.02 34.42
N ARG A 17 4.28 -7.89 33.44
CA ARG A 17 5.35 -8.52 32.64
C ARG A 17 6.21 -7.46 31.93
N LEU A 18 5.61 -6.45 31.30
CA LEU A 18 6.35 -5.38 30.63
C LEU A 18 7.18 -4.55 31.60
N LEU A 19 6.64 -4.17 32.76
CA LEU A 19 7.40 -3.44 33.79
C LEU A 19 8.61 -4.24 34.29
N ALA A 20 8.47 -5.56 34.42
CA ALA A 20 9.55 -6.43 34.85
C ALA A 20 10.70 -6.57 33.83
N LEU A 21 10.45 -6.26 32.54
CA LEU A 21 11.48 -6.29 31.50
C LEU A 21 12.39 -5.05 31.54
N GLY A 22 12.01 -3.99 32.27
CA GLY A 22 12.76 -2.74 32.32
C GLY A 22 12.95 -2.11 30.94
N ASP A 23 14.16 -1.62 30.65
CA ASP A 23 14.52 -0.98 29.38
C ASP A 23 15.16 -1.94 28.36
N ASP A 24 15.04 -3.26 28.54
CA ASP A 24 15.54 -4.24 27.57
C ASP A 24 14.65 -4.28 26.33
N ALA A 25 15.02 -3.47 25.32
CA ALA A 25 14.30 -3.36 24.05
C ALA A 25 14.12 -4.72 23.35
N THR A 26 15.09 -5.64 23.47
CA THR A 26 15.01 -6.96 22.82
C THR A 26 13.97 -7.82 23.50
N ALA A 27 13.95 -7.81 24.83
CA ALA A 27 12.95 -8.55 25.61
C ALA A 27 11.53 -7.98 25.42
N ILE A 28 11.39 -6.66 25.33
CA ILE A 28 10.11 -6.00 25.00
C ILE A 28 9.61 -6.43 23.63
N GLU A 29 10.48 -6.42 22.61
CA GLU A 29 10.11 -6.84 21.26
C GLU A 29 9.68 -8.32 21.22
N ALA A 30 10.40 -9.19 21.92
CA ALA A 30 10.02 -10.61 22.03
C ALA A 30 8.65 -10.78 22.70
N SER A 31 8.39 -10.09 23.81
CA SER A 31 7.09 -10.08 24.50
C SER A 31 5.95 -9.58 23.61
N TYR A 32 6.22 -8.57 22.77
CA TYR A 32 5.25 -8.07 21.80
C TYR A 32 4.93 -9.09 20.72
N ARG A 33 5.93 -9.82 20.18
CA ARG A 33 5.70 -10.90 19.21
C ARG A 33 4.89 -12.06 19.81
N ASP A 34 5.16 -12.42 21.05
CA ASP A 34 4.37 -13.43 21.78
C ASP A 34 2.90 -13.00 21.90
N ALA A 35 2.65 -11.75 22.32
CA ALA A 35 1.30 -11.20 22.40
C ALA A 35 0.59 -11.20 21.05
N GLN A 36 1.28 -10.80 19.97
CA GLN A 36 0.73 -10.88 18.61
C GLN A 36 0.38 -12.32 18.21
N ALA A 37 1.19 -13.31 18.60
CA ALA A 37 0.91 -14.71 18.31
C ALA A 37 -0.37 -15.20 19.01
N VAL A 38 -0.58 -14.82 20.28
CA VAL A 38 -1.81 -15.15 21.03
C VAL A 38 -3.04 -14.52 20.38
N VAL A 39 -2.98 -13.24 20.01
CA VAL A 39 -4.07 -12.54 19.31
C VAL A 39 -4.39 -13.21 17.97
N ARG A 40 -3.37 -13.59 17.19
CA ARG A 40 -3.55 -14.32 15.93
C ARG A 40 -4.22 -15.67 16.13
N LEU A 41 -3.84 -16.41 17.19
CA LEU A 41 -4.47 -17.68 17.53
C LEU A 41 -5.95 -17.51 17.87
N HIS A 42 -6.29 -16.51 18.69
CA HIS A 42 -7.69 -16.24 19.07
C HIS A 42 -8.51 -15.77 17.88
N ALA A 43 -7.96 -14.87 17.05
CA ALA A 43 -8.59 -14.46 15.80
C ALA A 43 -8.83 -15.64 14.86
N SER A 44 -7.90 -16.60 14.77
CA SER A 44 -8.10 -17.83 13.99
C SER A 44 -9.30 -18.62 14.48
N ARG A 45 -9.39 -18.85 15.80
CA ARG A 45 -10.52 -19.58 16.40
C ARG A 45 -11.86 -18.88 16.17
N LEU A 46 -11.90 -17.55 16.29
CA LEU A 46 -13.10 -16.77 16.01
C LEU A 46 -13.51 -16.86 14.53
N ASN A 47 -12.53 -16.90 13.61
CA ASN A 47 -12.80 -17.13 12.20
C ASN A 47 -13.32 -18.55 11.95
N ASP A 48 -12.83 -19.56 12.66
CA ASP A 48 -13.33 -20.94 12.53
C ASP A 48 -14.80 -21.07 12.97
N LEU A 49 -15.25 -20.22 13.89
CA LEU A 49 -16.65 -20.13 14.34
C LEU A 49 -17.53 -19.27 13.41
N ASN A 50 -16.94 -18.50 12.50
CA ASN A 50 -17.69 -17.68 11.56
C ASN A 50 -18.00 -18.48 10.29
N PRO A 51 -19.27 -18.82 10.01
CA PRO A 51 -19.64 -19.64 8.85
C PRO A 51 -19.24 -18.99 7.52
N ILE A 52 -19.17 -17.66 7.46
CA ILE A 52 -18.73 -16.93 6.27
C ILE A 52 -17.23 -17.13 6.04
N ALA A 53 -16.44 -17.24 7.10
CA ALA A 53 -15.01 -17.54 7.00
C ALA A 53 -14.74 -19.03 6.70
N SER A 54 -15.72 -19.91 6.86
CA SER A 54 -15.61 -21.35 6.55
C SER A 54 -16.08 -21.74 5.15
N LEU A 55 -16.65 -20.83 4.35
CA LEU A 55 -17.10 -21.08 2.97
C LEU A 55 -16.02 -21.73 2.08
N PRO A 56 -16.39 -22.56 1.07
CA PRO A 56 -15.45 -23.13 0.11
C PRO A 56 -14.63 -22.06 -0.62
N VAL A 57 -13.43 -22.43 -1.09
CA VAL A 57 -12.51 -21.49 -1.77
C VAL A 57 -13.15 -20.85 -3.00
N ASP A 58 -13.89 -21.62 -3.79
CA ASP A 58 -14.53 -21.15 -5.02
C ASP A 58 -15.60 -20.10 -4.72
N VAL A 59 -16.39 -20.32 -3.66
CA VAL A 59 -17.43 -19.36 -3.21
C VAL A 59 -16.78 -18.07 -2.71
N LEU A 60 -15.68 -18.17 -1.97
CA LEU A 60 -14.94 -16.99 -1.51
C LEU A 60 -14.33 -16.21 -2.67
N GLU A 61 -13.79 -16.90 -3.68
CA GLU A 61 -13.30 -16.28 -4.90
C GLU A 61 -14.41 -15.54 -5.64
N ASP A 62 -15.57 -16.16 -5.82
CA ASP A 62 -16.72 -15.55 -6.49
C ASP A 62 -17.25 -14.33 -5.72
N ILE A 63 -17.27 -14.35 -4.38
CA ILE A 63 -17.63 -13.16 -3.58
C ILE A 63 -16.63 -12.03 -3.80
N VAL A 64 -15.33 -12.33 -3.80
CA VAL A 64 -14.28 -11.31 -3.99
C VAL A 64 -14.34 -10.73 -5.42
N LEU A 65 -14.62 -11.56 -6.42
CA LEU A 65 -14.83 -11.12 -7.80
C LEU A 65 -16.09 -10.27 -7.93
N ALA A 66 -17.20 -10.68 -7.33
CA ALA A 66 -18.42 -9.89 -7.28
C ALA A 66 -18.20 -8.54 -6.59
N ALA A 67 -17.39 -8.48 -5.53
CA ALA A 67 -17.01 -7.22 -4.87
C ALA A 67 -16.07 -6.35 -5.72
N ARG A 68 -15.33 -6.92 -6.67
CA ARG A 68 -14.55 -6.14 -7.64
C ARG A 68 -15.48 -5.54 -8.70
N ASP A 69 -16.37 -6.36 -9.25
CA ASP A 69 -17.22 -6.02 -10.40
C ASP A 69 -18.45 -5.19 -9.98
N GLY A 70 -18.91 -5.31 -8.74
CA GLY A 70 -20.13 -4.69 -8.21
C GLY A 70 -20.02 -3.21 -7.80
N SER A 71 -18.86 -2.57 -8.00
CA SER A 71 -18.61 -1.18 -7.62
C SER A 71 -19.59 -0.16 -8.24
N GLU A 72 -20.31 -0.54 -9.29
CA GLU A 72 -21.30 0.35 -9.93
C GLU A 72 -22.56 0.60 -9.07
N PHE A 73 -22.87 -0.29 -8.12
CA PHE A 73 -24.16 -0.23 -7.42
C PHE A 73 -24.17 0.72 -6.20
N LEU A 74 -23.02 0.96 -5.58
CA LEU A 74 -22.92 1.77 -4.36
C LEU A 74 -22.74 3.28 -4.61
N ASP A 75 -22.37 3.66 -5.83
CA ASP A 75 -22.16 5.06 -6.21
C ASP A 75 -23.45 5.89 -6.23
N VAL A 76 -24.60 5.23 -6.40
CA VAL A 76 -25.91 5.88 -6.51
C VAL A 76 -26.41 6.39 -5.15
N TYR A 77 -25.90 5.89 -4.03
CA TYR A 77 -26.57 6.08 -2.73
C TYR A 77 -25.75 6.82 -1.65
N LEU A 78 -24.44 7.03 -1.80
CA LEU A 78 -23.60 7.43 -0.66
C LEU A 78 -22.75 8.70 -0.82
N GLY A 79 -22.81 9.44 -1.94
CA GLY A 79 -21.94 10.60 -2.16
C GLY A 79 -22.66 11.87 -2.64
N PRO A 80 -22.42 13.05 -2.03
CA PRO A 80 -22.80 14.32 -2.65
C PRO A 80 -22.05 14.49 -4.00
N PRO A 81 -22.73 15.04 -5.03
CA PRO A 81 -22.13 15.25 -6.35
C PRO A 81 -20.96 16.22 -6.24
N GLY A 82 -19.74 15.71 -6.24
CA GLY A 82 -18.51 16.51 -6.17
C GLY A 82 -17.42 15.96 -5.26
N GLY A 83 -17.70 14.95 -4.44
CA GLY A 83 -16.66 14.24 -3.70
C GLY A 83 -16.03 13.17 -4.58
N THR A 84 -14.77 13.36 -4.99
CA THR A 84 -13.94 12.27 -5.53
C THR A 84 -13.57 11.32 -4.39
N LEU A 85 -14.57 10.58 -3.88
CA LEU A 85 -14.32 9.37 -3.11
C LEU A 85 -13.59 8.44 -4.06
N ARG A 86 -12.26 8.49 -4.04
CA ARG A 86 -11.38 7.48 -4.65
C ARG A 86 -11.99 6.14 -4.28
N HIS A 87 -12.63 5.48 -5.23
CA HIS A 87 -13.30 4.20 -5.04
C HIS A 87 -12.27 3.27 -4.41
N ARG A 88 -12.34 3.10 -3.08
CA ARG A 88 -11.57 2.07 -2.42
C ARG A 88 -12.13 0.80 -3.00
N SER A 89 -11.33 0.10 -3.81
CA SER A 89 -11.76 -1.12 -4.47
C SER A 89 -12.32 -2.05 -3.43
N GLU A 90 -13.62 -2.30 -3.46
CA GLU A 90 -14.35 -2.92 -2.34
C GLU A 90 -13.80 -4.31 -2.03
N TRP A 91 -13.37 -5.02 -3.06
CA TRP A 91 -12.66 -6.29 -2.93
C TRP A 91 -11.43 -6.21 -2.01
N VAL A 92 -10.73 -5.06 -1.92
CA VAL A 92 -9.60 -4.87 -0.99
C VAL A 92 -10.10 -4.90 0.45
N VAL A 93 -11.22 -4.24 0.74
CA VAL A 93 -11.85 -4.27 2.07
C VAL A 93 -12.30 -5.69 2.40
N VAL A 94 -12.95 -6.36 1.45
CA VAL A 94 -13.41 -7.74 1.58
C VAL A 94 -12.24 -8.70 1.82
N SER A 95 -11.10 -8.52 1.15
CA SER A 95 -9.89 -9.32 1.36
C SER A 95 -9.25 -9.12 2.74
N GLN A 96 -9.61 -8.08 3.49
CA GLN A 96 -9.05 -7.77 4.80
C GLN A 96 -9.81 -8.40 5.97
N ILE A 97 -10.96 -9.06 5.73
CA ILE A 97 -11.80 -9.68 6.77
C ILE A 97 -10.98 -10.65 7.65
N CYS A 98 -10.33 -11.63 7.03
CA CYS A 98 -9.46 -12.57 7.75
C CYS A 98 -8.31 -13.06 6.88
N ARG A 99 -7.37 -13.80 7.48
CA ARG A 99 -6.20 -14.36 6.77
C ARG A 99 -6.61 -15.23 5.59
N ARG A 100 -7.67 -16.04 5.75
CA ARG A 100 -8.14 -16.96 4.71
C ARG A 100 -8.69 -16.21 3.50
N TRP A 101 -9.56 -15.22 3.71
CA TRP A 101 -10.10 -14.37 2.65
C TRP A 101 -8.99 -13.66 1.88
N ARG A 102 -8.00 -13.12 2.60
CA ARG A 102 -6.81 -12.54 1.99
C ARG A 102 -6.05 -13.54 1.12
N GLN A 103 -5.83 -14.75 1.62
CA GLN A 103 -5.11 -15.78 0.87
C GLN A 103 -5.86 -16.17 -0.42
N VAL A 104 -7.19 -16.33 -0.34
CA VAL A 104 -8.03 -16.63 -1.52
C VAL A 104 -7.98 -15.49 -2.53
N ALA A 105 -8.21 -14.25 -2.08
CA ALA A 105 -8.13 -13.07 -2.95
C ALA A 105 -6.75 -12.94 -3.61
N LEU A 106 -5.67 -13.14 -2.84
CA LEU A 106 -4.31 -13.03 -3.38
C LEU A 106 -3.96 -14.16 -4.36
N ALA A 107 -4.51 -15.36 -4.17
CA ALA A 107 -4.31 -16.51 -5.03
C ALA A 107 -5.18 -16.49 -6.30
N SER A 108 -6.33 -15.82 -6.26
CA SER A 108 -7.22 -15.68 -7.43
C SER A 108 -6.54 -14.82 -8.49
N THR A 109 -6.16 -15.43 -9.60
CA THR A 109 -5.59 -14.67 -10.72
C THR A 109 -6.62 -13.85 -11.47
N ARG A 110 -7.89 -14.29 -11.43
CA ARG A 110 -9.01 -13.59 -12.05
C ARG A 110 -9.18 -12.21 -11.47
N LEU A 111 -8.90 -12.03 -10.17
CA LEU A 111 -8.97 -10.74 -9.50
C LEU A 111 -8.00 -9.70 -10.09
N TRP A 112 -6.83 -10.16 -10.51
CA TRP A 112 -5.73 -9.32 -10.98
C TRP A 112 -5.80 -8.97 -12.47
N THR A 113 -6.71 -9.57 -13.25
CA THR A 113 -6.75 -9.39 -14.72
C THR A 113 -7.24 -8.02 -15.17
N VAL A 114 -7.74 -7.18 -14.28
CA VAL A 114 -8.20 -5.83 -14.59
C VAL A 114 -7.38 -4.85 -13.76
N ILE A 115 -6.50 -4.10 -14.43
CA ILE A 115 -5.61 -3.12 -13.80
C ILE A 115 -6.05 -1.75 -14.26
N ASP A 116 -6.39 -0.88 -13.32
CA ASP A 116 -6.77 0.50 -13.59
C ASP A 116 -5.92 1.45 -12.74
N THR A 117 -5.08 2.26 -13.39
CA THR A 117 -4.17 3.20 -12.71
C THR A 117 -4.88 4.44 -12.16
N SER A 118 -6.11 4.73 -12.58
CA SER A 118 -6.93 5.77 -11.96
C SER A 118 -7.47 5.30 -10.59
N VAL A 119 -7.67 3.99 -10.45
CA VAL A 119 -8.15 3.36 -9.21
C VAL A 119 -7.00 3.01 -8.27
N TYR A 120 -5.90 2.46 -8.80
CA TYR A 120 -4.77 1.95 -8.02
C TYR A 120 -3.50 2.81 -8.16
N THR A 121 -2.65 2.81 -7.14
CA THR A 121 -1.33 3.46 -7.24
C THR A 121 -0.38 2.65 -8.14
N ILE A 122 0.54 3.34 -8.83
CA ILE A 122 1.54 2.69 -9.71
C ILE A 122 2.30 1.55 -9.01
N PRO A 123 2.82 1.69 -7.78
CA PRO A 123 3.50 0.58 -7.09
C PRO A 123 2.58 -0.63 -6.85
N PHE A 124 1.28 -0.40 -6.62
CA PHE A 124 0.32 -1.49 -6.46
C PHE A 124 0.06 -2.20 -7.79
N CYS A 125 -0.12 -1.46 -8.89
CA CYS A 125 -0.24 -2.02 -10.24
C CYS A 125 0.97 -2.90 -10.60
N GLN A 126 2.19 -2.46 -10.29
CA GLN A 126 3.40 -3.27 -10.48
C GLN A 126 3.33 -4.60 -9.72
N GLN A 127 2.85 -4.59 -8.47
CA GLN A 127 2.65 -5.82 -7.69
C GLN A 127 1.56 -6.73 -8.28
N MET A 128 0.51 -6.17 -8.87
CA MET A 128 -0.51 -6.95 -9.60
C MET A 128 0.10 -7.62 -10.84
N LEU A 129 0.89 -6.88 -11.62
CA LEU A 129 1.58 -7.38 -12.81
C LEU A 129 2.56 -8.51 -12.49
N LEU A 130 3.32 -8.39 -11.39
CA LEU A 130 4.23 -9.43 -10.91
C LEU A 130 3.47 -10.72 -10.56
N ARG A 131 2.29 -10.61 -9.93
CA ARG A 131 1.47 -11.78 -9.56
C ARG A 131 0.81 -12.45 -10.77
N LEU A 132 0.45 -11.67 -11.79
CA LEU A 132 -0.15 -12.21 -13.02
C LEU A 132 0.81 -13.11 -13.81
N GLY A 133 2.14 -12.94 -13.67
CA GLY A 133 3.11 -13.70 -14.45
C GLY A 133 2.97 -13.46 -15.95
N SER A 134 2.74 -14.50 -16.76
CA SER A 134 2.52 -14.36 -18.22
C SER A 134 1.05 -14.36 -18.63
N ARG A 135 0.11 -14.25 -17.69
CA ARG A 135 -1.33 -14.30 -17.97
C ARG A 135 -1.80 -13.02 -18.66
N GLN A 136 -2.85 -13.16 -19.47
CA GLN A 136 -3.53 -12.03 -20.12
C GLN A 136 -4.25 -11.15 -19.08
N PHE A 137 -4.26 -9.85 -19.33
CA PHE A 137 -4.90 -8.85 -18.49
C PHE A 137 -5.32 -7.64 -19.34
N THR A 138 -6.25 -6.86 -18.80
CA THR A 138 -6.69 -5.57 -19.31
C THR A 138 -6.05 -4.46 -18.48
N LEU A 139 -5.50 -3.44 -19.15
CA LEU A 139 -4.90 -2.28 -18.51
C LEU A 139 -5.64 -1.01 -18.96
N SER A 140 -6.23 -0.31 -18.00
CA SER A 140 -6.72 1.06 -18.12
C SER A 140 -5.66 1.99 -17.55
N ALA A 141 -5.06 2.82 -18.40
CA ALA A 141 -4.02 3.76 -17.99
C ALA A 141 -4.05 5.05 -18.82
N SER A 142 -3.77 6.18 -18.16
CA SER A 142 -3.61 7.48 -18.77
C SER A 142 -2.20 7.62 -19.32
N ALA A 143 -2.08 7.80 -20.65
CA ALA A 143 -0.77 7.98 -21.29
C ALA A 143 0.03 9.17 -20.72
N LYS A 144 -0.63 10.18 -20.17
CA LYS A 144 0.02 11.37 -19.60
C LYS A 144 0.47 11.13 -18.16
N GLU A 145 -0.37 10.51 -17.34
CA GLU A 145 -0.15 10.40 -15.89
C GLU A 145 0.64 9.14 -15.53
N ASP A 146 0.50 8.08 -16.33
CA ASP A 146 1.07 6.77 -16.05
C ASP A 146 2.29 6.45 -16.92
N MET A 147 3.00 7.48 -17.39
CA MET A 147 4.19 7.29 -18.23
C MET A 147 5.25 6.42 -17.56
N GLU A 148 5.41 6.49 -16.24
CA GLU A 148 6.36 5.64 -15.51
C GLU A 148 5.99 4.15 -15.65
N LEU A 149 4.73 3.79 -15.42
CA LEU A 149 4.24 2.41 -15.55
C LEU A 149 4.32 1.93 -17.00
N LEU A 150 3.89 2.76 -17.95
CA LEU A 150 3.89 2.45 -19.38
C LEU A 150 5.30 2.45 -19.99
N SER A 151 6.31 2.96 -19.27
CA SER A 151 7.71 2.88 -19.66
C SER A 151 8.37 1.55 -19.28
N CYS A 152 7.72 0.74 -18.45
CA CYS A 152 8.20 -0.59 -18.09
C CYS A 152 8.21 -1.51 -19.34
N TYR A 153 9.39 -2.04 -19.67
CA TYR A 153 9.57 -2.93 -20.81
C TYR A 153 8.72 -4.20 -20.70
N ASP A 154 8.72 -4.84 -19.54
CA ASP A 154 7.96 -6.07 -19.27
C ASP A 154 6.46 -5.89 -19.50
N LEU A 155 5.92 -4.70 -19.23
CA LEU A 155 4.51 -4.40 -19.47
C LEU A 155 4.22 -4.31 -20.97
N ARG A 156 5.10 -3.66 -21.75
CA ARG A 156 4.92 -3.49 -23.19
C ARG A 156 4.93 -4.81 -23.96
N GLU A 157 5.75 -5.77 -23.53
CA GLU A 157 5.80 -7.09 -24.15
C GLU A 157 4.50 -7.89 -23.89
N ARG A 158 3.82 -7.61 -22.77
CA ARG A 158 2.67 -8.39 -22.31
C ARG A 158 1.32 -7.80 -22.71
N VAL A 159 1.21 -6.49 -22.89
CA VAL A 159 -0.07 -5.88 -23.27
C VAL A 159 -0.33 -6.17 -24.74
N SER A 160 -1.45 -6.84 -25.04
CA SER A 160 -1.85 -7.13 -26.42
C SER A 160 -2.07 -5.83 -27.18
N PRO A 161 -1.58 -5.71 -28.43
CA PRO A 161 -1.73 -4.49 -29.25
C PRO A 161 -3.17 -4.01 -29.34
N THR A 162 -4.13 -4.94 -29.44
CA THR A 162 -5.57 -4.69 -29.50
C THR A 162 -6.15 -4.02 -28.25
N SER A 163 -5.63 -4.33 -27.05
CA SER A 163 -6.07 -3.66 -25.81
C SER A 163 -5.58 -2.23 -25.71
N LEU A 164 -4.56 -1.89 -26.49
CA LEU A 164 -3.92 -0.59 -26.47
C LEU A 164 -4.51 0.36 -27.53
N GLU A 165 -5.39 -0.10 -28.44
CA GLU A 165 -5.84 0.68 -29.61
C GLU A 165 -6.51 2.02 -29.27
N SER A 166 -7.19 2.13 -28.14
CA SER A 166 -7.75 3.42 -27.67
C SER A 166 -6.71 4.35 -27.04
N SER A 167 -5.56 3.82 -26.59
CA SER A 167 -4.49 4.56 -25.90
C SER A 167 -3.20 4.72 -26.73
N THR A 168 -3.04 3.96 -27.82
CA THR A 168 -1.79 3.87 -28.61
C THR A 168 -1.51 5.11 -29.42
N ALA A 169 -2.55 5.84 -29.84
CA ALA A 169 -2.39 7.11 -30.56
C ALA A 169 -1.60 8.12 -29.70
N LEU A 170 -1.86 8.18 -28.39
CA LEU A 170 -1.12 9.03 -27.45
C LEU A 170 0.24 8.44 -27.07
N PHE A 171 0.35 7.11 -26.98
CA PHE A 171 1.60 6.44 -26.61
C PHE A 171 2.69 6.58 -27.68
N ASN A 172 2.35 6.36 -28.95
CA ASN A 172 3.27 6.55 -30.08
C ASN A 172 3.66 8.02 -30.26
N PHE A 173 2.77 8.95 -29.92
CA PHE A 173 3.07 10.38 -29.89
C PHE A 173 4.07 10.74 -28.77
N ALA A 174 3.88 10.22 -27.56
CA ALA A 174 4.79 10.44 -26.44
C ALA A 174 6.20 9.86 -26.70
N LEU A 175 6.28 8.65 -27.30
CA LEU A 175 7.55 8.04 -27.70
C LEU A 175 8.25 8.77 -28.85
N SER A 176 7.49 9.36 -29.77
CA SER A 176 8.05 10.19 -30.85
C SER A 176 8.62 11.50 -30.29
N ASN A 177 7.99 12.08 -29.27
CA ASN A 177 8.41 13.33 -28.64
C ASN A 177 9.55 13.16 -27.62
N SER A 178 9.73 12.00 -27.00
CA SER A 178 10.88 11.77 -26.11
C SER A 178 12.20 11.64 -26.89
N LYS A 179 12.15 11.11 -28.11
CA LYS A 179 13.31 11.03 -29.02
C LYS A 179 13.79 12.39 -29.51
N THR A 180 12.89 13.38 -29.65
CA THR A 180 13.29 14.74 -30.08
C THR A 180 13.97 15.54 -28.96
N HIS A 181 13.70 15.26 -27.68
CA HIS A 181 14.39 15.92 -26.56
C HIS A 181 15.74 15.28 -26.19
N ALA A 182 15.97 13.99 -26.48
CA ALA A 182 17.23 13.32 -26.19
C ALA A 182 18.41 13.73 -27.10
N LEU A 183 18.15 14.39 -28.24
CA LEU A 183 19.19 14.87 -29.16
C LEU A 183 19.71 16.29 -28.83
N GLY A 184 19.20 16.95 -27.78
CA GLY A 184 19.58 18.31 -27.39
C GLY A 184 20.68 18.45 -26.32
N PHE A 185 21.03 17.36 -25.62
CA PHE A 185 22.00 17.38 -24.50
C PHE A 185 23.24 16.54 -24.81
N SER A 186 24.00 16.91 -25.83
CA SER A 186 25.34 16.36 -26.05
C SER A 186 26.32 17.46 -26.44
N LYS A 187 26.59 18.38 -25.51
CA LYS A 187 27.80 19.23 -25.54
C LYS A 187 28.03 19.97 -24.21
N GLN A 188 28.39 19.28 -23.15
CA GLN A 188 29.12 19.93 -22.04
C GLN A 188 30.37 19.13 -21.65
N ARG A 189 31.47 19.77 -22.02
CA ARG A 189 32.90 19.62 -21.69
C ARG A 189 33.24 18.67 -20.53
N THR A 190 34.08 17.72 -20.87
CA THR A 190 35.17 17.17 -20.06
C THR A 190 35.92 18.29 -19.34
N ALA A 191 35.85 18.30 -18.01
CA ALA A 191 36.82 18.95 -17.14
C ALA A 191 37.41 17.87 -16.21
N GLU A 192 38.73 17.86 -16.10
CA GLU A 192 39.53 16.88 -15.37
C GLU A 192 39.17 16.81 -13.88
N PRO A 193 39.21 15.61 -13.26
CA PRO A 193 39.02 15.45 -11.83
C PRO A 193 40.32 15.80 -11.08
N SER A 194 40.27 16.85 -10.27
CA SER A 194 41.31 17.16 -9.29
C SER A 194 41.32 16.10 -8.19
N HIS A 195 42.51 15.59 -7.87
CA HIS A 195 42.78 14.68 -6.75
C HIS A 195 42.24 15.25 -5.43
N VAL A 196 41.23 14.58 -4.86
CA VAL A 196 40.75 14.80 -3.49
C VAL A 196 41.37 13.73 -2.58
N THR A 197 42.15 14.17 -1.61
CA THR A 197 42.77 13.35 -0.56
C THR A 197 41.70 12.75 0.36
N PRO A 198 41.85 11.49 0.83
CA PRO A 198 40.87 10.89 1.73
C PRO A 198 40.93 11.53 3.12
N ARG A 199 39.82 12.12 3.57
CA ARG A 199 39.62 12.52 4.97
C ARG A 199 39.35 11.25 5.80
N THR A 200 40.22 10.99 6.76
CA THR A 200 40.06 10.00 7.81
C THR A 200 38.80 10.28 8.62
N PHE A 201 37.88 9.31 8.64
CA PHE A 201 36.64 9.36 9.41
C PHE A 201 36.95 8.96 10.87
N VAL A 202 36.77 9.89 11.81
CA VAL A 202 36.77 9.60 13.25
C VAL A 202 35.32 9.36 13.67
N PRO A 203 34.98 8.20 14.28
CA PRO A 203 33.62 7.97 14.76
C PRO A 203 33.37 8.81 16.02
N ASN A 204 32.49 9.81 15.89
CA ASN A 204 32.04 10.62 17.02
C ASN A 204 31.00 9.82 17.83
N ARG A 205 31.38 9.42 19.04
CA ARG A 205 30.47 8.86 20.06
C ARG A 205 29.82 10.04 20.81
N HIS A 206 28.49 10.00 20.87
CA HIS A 206 27.59 10.78 21.75
C HIS A 206 27.02 12.08 21.21
N GLY A 207 25.70 12.22 21.40
CA GLY A 207 24.99 13.50 21.36
C GLY A 207 23.71 13.45 20.54
N ALA A 208 22.63 12.89 21.09
CA ALA A 208 21.30 13.16 20.60
C ALA A 208 21.01 14.67 20.76
N VAL A 209 20.86 15.38 19.65
CA VAL A 209 20.39 16.77 19.62
C VAL A 209 18.90 16.72 19.33
N TYR A 210 18.09 17.03 20.35
CA TYR A 210 16.68 17.34 20.16
C TYR A 210 16.54 18.72 19.50
N PRO A 211 15.64 18.91 18.52
CA PRO A 211 15.36 20.23 17.99
C PRO A 211 14.62 21.09 19.04
N ALA A 212 15.11 22.31 19.23
CA ALA A 212 14.48 23.34 20.05
C ALA A 212 13.07 23.64 19.53
N LYS A 213 12.09 23.62 20.44
CA LYS A 213 10.75 24.17 20.17
C LYS A 213 10.86 25.69 20.11
N THR A 214 10.54 26.27 18.95
CA THR A 214 10.26 27.70 18.84
C THR A 214 8.87 27.97 19.40
N GLU A 215 8.83 28.61 20.58
CA GLU A 215 7.71 29.42 21.06
C GLU A 215 7.50 30.57 20.07
N ASN A 216 6.31 30.65 19.46
CA ASN A 216 5.67 31.88 18.99
C ASN A 216 4.27 31.51 18.48
N ASP A 217 3.25 31.93 19.23
CA ASP A 217 2.08 32.68 18.72
C ASP A 217 1.00 32.72 19.81
N VAL A 218 1.15 33.72 20.69
CA VAL A 218 0.06 34.25 21.50
C VAL A 218 -0.72 35.20 20.60
N VAL A 219 -1.83 34.71 20.03
CA VAL A 219 -2.82 35.57 19.37
C VAL A 219 -3.85 35.99 20.41
N GLU A 220 -3.70 37.21 20.92
CA GLU A 220 -4.76 37.95 21.61
C GLU A 220 -5.97 38.10 20.67
N ARG A 221 -7.12 37.54 21.05
CA ARG A 221 -8.41 37.97 20.52
C ARG A 221 -9.10 38.82 21.58
N GLY A 222 -9.10 40.13 21.34
CA GLY A 222 -9.94 41.08 22.06
C GLY A 222 -11.42 40.85 21.76
N HIS A 223 -12.22 40.79 22.81
CA HIS A 223 -13.67 40.95 22.77
C HIS A 223 -14.02 42.43 22.91
N PRO A 224 -14.81 43.04 22.02
CA PRO A 224 -15.52 44.27 22.32
C PRO A 224 -16.92 43.96 22.89
N HIS A 225 -17.21 44.61 24.02
CA HIS A 225 -18.56 44.81 24.53
C HIS A 225 -19.35 45.76 23.61
N GLY A 226 -20.61 45.40 23.38
CA GLY A 226 -21.65 46.21 22.75
C GLY A 226 -22.95 45.44 22.81
#